data_AF-X0T230-F1
#
_entry.id   AF-X0T230-F1
#
_cell.length_a   1.000
_cell.length_b   1.000
_cell.length_c   1.000
_cell.angle_alpha   90.00
_cell.angle_beta   90.00
_cell.angle_gamma   90.00
#
_symmetry.space_group_name_H-M   'P 1'
#
loop_
_entity.id
_entity.type
_entity.pdbx_description
1 polymer ?
#
loop_
_entity_poly.entity_id
_entity_poly.type
_entity_poly.pdbx_seq_one_letter_code
_entity_poly.pdbx_strand_id
1 'polypeptide(L)'
;AKKSVKIMVLGLEVPDIFADIYDTIQNFKNMPGYSIERIGQRRIGQKQAIGFHLTHKKENDQVIVWVDPHSQLPMHVEFFGANELGQMEPKMIWSDIVFDVELDESLFRFDLAGYEVEEVDSGCVDGLPGIHN
;
A
#
# COMPACT_ATOMS: atom_id res chain seq x y z
N ALA A 1 36.13 -5.84 -5.73
CA ALA A 1 35.35 -4.87 -4.95
C ALA A 1 34.18 -5.62 -4.32
N LYS A 2 34.04 -5.58 -2.99
CA LYS A 2 32.92 -6.22 -2.27
C LYS A 2 31.63 -5.43 -2.55
N LYS A 3 30.52 -6.13 -2.79
CA LYS A 3 29.20 -5.54 -2.94
C LYS A 3 28.47 -5.65 -1.60
N SER A 4 27.97 -4.53 -1.09
CA SER A 4 27.14 -4.50 0.11
C SER A 4 25.68 -4.25 -0.26
N VAL A 5 24.75 -4.85 0.48
CA VAL A 5 23.32 -4.63 0.35
C VAL A 5 22.84 -4.00 1.65
N LYS A 6 22.29 -2.78 1.56
CA LYS A 6 21.59 -2.15 2.67
C LYS A 6 20.11 -2.43 2.51
N ILE A 7 19.52 -3.14 3.47
CA ILE A 7 18.06 -3.28 3.57
C ILE A 7 17.55 -1.94 4.11
N MET A 8 17.21 -1.05 3.20
CA MET A 8 16.50 0.18 3.54
C MET A 8 15.05 -0.20 3.70
N VAL A 9 14.52 -0.13 4.92
CA VAL A 9 13.07 -0.03 5.10
C VAL A 9 12.71 1.29 4.44
N LEU A 10 12.23 1.22 3.19
CA LEU A 10 11.67 2.38 2.52
C LEU A 10 10.56 2.86 3.45
N GLY A 11 10.71 4.07 3.97
CA GLY A 11 9.65 4.81 4.64
C GLY A 11 8.55 5.11 3.64
N LEU A 12 7.88 4.07 3.16
CA LEU A 12 6.54 4.17 2.65
C LEU A 12 5.76 4.61 3.87
N GLU A 13 5.52 5.91 3.99
CA GLU A 13 4.41 6.44 4.77
C GLU A 13 3.15 5.88 4.10
N VAL A 14 2.88 4.61 4.36
CA VAL A 14 1.59 4.02 4.09
C VAL A 14 0.67 4.76 5.05
N PRO A 15 -0.27 5.57 4.54
CA PRO A 15 -1.14 6.32 5.43
C PRO A 15 -1.77 5.37 6.45
N ASP A 16 -1.84 5.78 7.73
CA ASP A 16 -2.28 4.94 8.87
C ASP A 16 -3.60 4.18 8.60
N ILE A 17 -4.41 4.71 7.68
CA ILE A 17 -5.57 4.06 7.09
C ILE A 17 -5.30 2.69 6.46
N PHE A 18 -4.07 2.22 6.24
CA PHE A 18 -3.78 0.85 5.76
C PHE A 18 -2.91 0.03 6.71
N ALA A 19 -2.76 0.44 7.98
CA ALA A 19 -2.10 -0.39 9.00
C ALA A 19 -2.78 -1.77 9.12
N ASP A 20 -4.10 -1.83 8.92
CA ASP A 20 -4.84 -3.05 8.60
C ASP A 20 -5.45 -2.93 7.20
N ILE A 21 -4.64 -3.25 6.20
CA ILE A 21 -5.03 -3.20 4.81
C ILE A 21 -6.31 -4.02 4.56
N TYR A 22 -6.45 -5.20 5.19
CA TYR A 22 -7.56 -6.11 4.97
C TYR A 22 -8.88 -5.51 5.46
N ASP A 23 -8.90 -5.00 6.69
CA ASP A 23 -10.07 -4.34 7.27
C ASP A 23 -10.43 -3.05 6.53
N THR A 24 -9.43 -2.25 6.13
CA THR A 24 -9.67 -1.04 5.36
C THR A 24 -10.29 -1.35 4.01
N ILE A 25 -9.82 -2.41 3.34
CA ILE A 25 -10.37 -2.77 2.04
C ILE A 25 -11.81 -3.28 2.16
N GLN A 26 -12.10 -4.13 3.13
CA GLN A 26 -13.48 -4.61 3.35
C GLN A 26 -14.44 -3.45 3.67
N ASN A 27 -13.94 -2.42 4.35
CA ASN A 27 -14.73 -1.28 4.79
C ASN A 27 -14.67 -0.05 3.87
N PHE A 28 -14.11 -0.17 2.66
CA PHE A 28 -14.00 0.99 1.75
C PHE A 28 -15.33 1.71 1.59
N LYS A 29 -16.46 0.99 1.49
CA LYS A 29 -17.82 1.54 1.37
C LYS A 29 -18.25 2.47 2.51
N ASN A 30 -17.63 2.34 3.68
CA ASN A 30 -17.95 3.08 4.90
C ASN A 30 -16.79 3.98 5.36
N MET A 31 -15.79 4.19 4.51
CA MET A 31 -14.57 4.90 4.89
C MET A 31 -14.91 6.36 5.26
N PRO A 32 -14.74 6.77 6.53
CA PRO A 32 -15.04 8.13 6.96
C PRO A 32 -14.11 9.10 6.25
N GLY A 33 -14.64 10.26 5.87
CA GLY A 33 -13.88 11.28 5.15
C GLY A 33 -13.84 11.10 3.62
N TYR A 34 -14.30 9.98 3.07
CA TYR A 34 -14.34 9.75 1.62
C TYR A 34 -15.76 9.80 1.04
N SER A 35 -15.86 10.21 -0.22
CA SER A 35 -17.01 9.95 -1.09
C SER A 35 -16.64 8.84 -2.08
N ILE A 36 -17.60 7.97 -2.40
CA ILE A 36 -17.35 6.75 -3.14
C ILE A 36 -18.29 6.66 -4.32
N GLU A 37 -17.72 6.45 -5.50
CA GLU A 37 -18.45 6.25 -6.75
C GLU A 37 -18.07 4.92 -7.38
N ARG A 38 -19.05 4.19 -7.92
CA ARG A 38 -18.77 3.00 -8.74
C ARG A 38 -18.45 3.46 -10.16
N ILE A 39 -17.25 3.16 -10.64
CA ILE A 39 -16.75 3.64 -11.94
C ILE A 39 -16.85 2.59 -13.07
N GLY A 40 -17.38 1.40 -12.77
CA GLY A 40 -17.72 0.40 -13.78
C GLY A 40 -17.04 -0.94 -13.55
N GLN A 41 -16.71 -1.61 -14.65
CA GLN A 41 -16.09 -2.94 -14.65
C GLN A 41 -14.89 -2.96 -15.59
N ARG A 42 -13.85 -3.71 -15.22
CA ARG A 42 -12.64 -3.91 -16.01
C ARG A 42 -12.13 -5.33 -15.83
N ARG A 43 -11.58 -5.92 -16.89
CA ARG A 43 -10.85 -7.19 -16.81
C ARG A 43 -9.43 -6.96 -16.31
N ILE A 44 -9.03 -7.67 -15.24
CA ILE A 44 -7.67 -7.66 -14.66
C ILE A 44 -7.19 -9.11 -14.65
N GLY A 45 -6.15 -9.40 -15.43
CA GLY A 45 -5.75 -10.78 -15.72
C GLY A 45 -6.91 -11.58 -16.32
N GLN A 46 -7.26 -12.69 -15.66
CA GLN A 46 -8.38 -13.55 -16.07
C GLN A 46 -9.70 -13.24 -15.35
N LYS A 47 -9.72 -12.30 -14.39
CA LYS A 47 -10.92 -11.98 -13.61
C LYS A 47 -11.59 -10.70 -14.08
N GLN A 48 -12.91 -10.63 -13.89
CA GLN A 48 -13.66 -9.38 -13.99
C GLN A 48 -13.62 -8.67 -12.65
N ALA A 49 -13.32 -7.37 -12.64
CA ALA A 49 -13.28 -6.55 -11.45
C ALA A 49 -14.32 -5.43 -11.51
N ILE A 50 -14.83 -5.01 -10.36
CA ILE A 50 -15.68 -3.83 -10.20
C ILE A 50 -14.83 -2.69 -9.65
N GLY A 51 -14.89 -1.53 -10.30
CA GLY A 51 -14.12 -0.36 -9.93
C GLY A 51 -14.88 0.58 -9.01
N PHE A 52 -14.18 1.13 -8.04
CA PHE A 52 -14.65 2.20 -7.16
C PHE A 52 -13.63 3.34 -7.16
N HIS A 53 -14.12 4.57 -7.24
CA HIS A 53 -13.33 5.79 -7.08
C HIS A 53 -13.70 6.43 -5.75
N LEU A 54 -12.70 6.58 -4.89
CA LEU A 54 -12.80 7.20 -3.59
C LEU A 54 -12.11 8.56 -3.68
N THR A 55 -12.82 9.61 -3.27
CA THR A 55 -12.29 10.97 -3.21
C THR A 55 -12.36 11.46 -1.78
N HIS A 56 -11.25 11.94 -1.23
CA HIS A 56 -11.25 12.52 0.11
C HIS A 56 -12.02 13.85 0.11
N LYS A 57 -12.87 14.06 1.11
CA LYS A 57 -13.78 15.23 1.16
C LYS A 57 -13.09 16.55 1.47
N LYS A 58 -11.88 16.50 2.03
CA LYS A 58 -11.13 17.68 2.50
C LYS A 58 -9.78 17.87 1.83
N GLU A 59 -9.27 16.85 1.15
CA GLU A 59 -7.94 16.85 0.54
C GLU A 59 -8.07 16.40 -0.91
N ASN A 60 -7.07 16.72 -1.71
CA ASN A 60 -7.04 16.33 -3.12
C ASN A 60 -6.53 14.90 -3.32
N ASP A 61 -6.58 14.04 -2.31
CA ASP A 61 -6.17 12.65 -2.44
C ASP A 61 -7.34 11.78 -2.95
N GLN A 62 -7.01 10.89 -3.88
CA GLN A 62 -7.98 10.01 -4.52
C GLN A 62 -7.43 8.58 -4.57
N VAL A 63 -8.34 7.61 -4.51
CA VAL A 63 -8.00 6.20 -4.60
C VAL A 63 -8.93 5.55 -5.61
N ILE A 64 -8.38 4.78 -6.54
CA ILE A 64 -9.16 3.89 -7.41
C ILE A 64 -8.89 2.46 -6.97
N VAL A 65 -9.96 1.74 -6.62
CA VAL A 65 -9.88 0.34 -6.17
C VAL A 65 -10.66 -0.54 -7.13
N TRP A 66 -10.03 -1.58 -7.64
CA TRP A 66 -10.68 -2.63 -8.43
C TRP A 66 -10.79 -3.90 -7.61
N VAL A 67 -12.01 -4.40 -7.45
CA VAL A 67 -12.37 -5.49 -6.54
C VAL A 67 -12.88 -6.71 -7.31
N ASP A 68 -12.44 -7.90 -6.93
CA ASP A 68 -13.02 -9.16 -7.40
C ASP A 68 -14.46 -9.28 -6.85
N PRO A 69 -15.49 -9.35 -7.71
CA PRO A 69 -16.88 -9.39 -7.25
C PRO A 69 -17.22 -10.66 -6.46
N HIS A 70 -16.43 -11.73 -6.59
CA HIS A 70 -16.66 -12.99 -5.88
C HIS A 70 -16.08 -12.98 -4.47
N SER A 71 -14.79 -12.66 -4.32
CA SER A 71 -14.13 -12.63 -3.01
C SER A 71 -14.33 -11.31 -2.27
N GLN A 72 -14.73 -10.25 -2.97
CA GLN A 72 -14.81 -8.88 -2.45
C GLN A 72 -13.46 -8.29 -2.01
N LEU A 73 -12.36 -8.90 -2.44
CA LEU A 73 -10.99 -8.44 -2.16
C LEU A 73 -10.45 -7.62 -3.34
N PRO A 74 -9.55 -6.66 -3.10
CA PRO A 74 -9.01 -5.84 -4.16
C PRO A 74 -8.03 -6.66 -4.99
N MET A 75 -7.96 -6.32 -6.26
CA MET A 75 -7.00 -6.89 -7.20
C MET A 75 -6.00 -5.84 -7.68
N HIS A 76 -6.38 -4.56 -7.59
CA HIS A 76 -5.59 -3.44 -8.05
C HIS A 76 -6.02 -2.17 -7.32
N VAL A 77 -5.06 -1.37 -6.88
CA VAL A 77 -5.29 -0.11 -6.17
C VAL A 77 -4.36 0.96 -6.75
N GLU A 78 -4.92 2.12 -7.10
CA GLU A 78 -4.18 3.27 -7.59
C GLU A 78 -4.41 4.44 -6.63
N PHE A 79 -3.31 4.97 -6.09
CA PHE A 79 -3.30 6.12 -5.22
C PHE A 79 -2.89 7.35 -6.01
N PHE A 80 -3.67 8.41 -5.91
CA PHE A 80 -3.39 9.68 -6.55
C PHE A 80 -3.32 10.78 -5.50
N GLY A 81 -2.47 11.77 -5.75
CA GLY A 81 -2.54 13.03 -5.04
C GLY A 81 -2.13 14.20 -5.92
N ALA A 82 -2.35 15.39 -5.41
CA ALA A 82 -1.95 16.61 -6.09
C ALA A 82 -0.43 16.83 -5.99
N ASN A 83 0.21 17.14 -7.11
CA ASN A 83 1.59 17.65 -7.12
C ASN A 83 1.63 19.14 -6.74
N GLU A 84 2.83 19.74 -6.74
CA GLU A 84 3.03 21.16 -6.39
C GLU A 84 2.22 22.13 -7.28
N LEU A 85 1.82 21.70 -8.48
CA LEU A 85 1.00 22.46 -9.42
C LEU A 85 -0.50 22.19 -9.26
N GLY A 86 -0.90 21.40 -8.26
CA GLY A 86 -2.29 21.01 -8.01
C GLY A 86 -2.83 19.97 -8.99
N GLN A 87 -1.98 19.36 -9.83
CA GLN A 87 -2.41 18.34 -10.79
C GLN A 87 -2.42 16.97 -10.13
N MET A 88 -3.47 16.19 -10.40
CA MET A 88 -3.58 14.82 -9.89
C MET A 88 -2.60 13.91 -10.63
N GLU A 89 -1.72 13.24 -9.89
CA GLU A 89 -0.78 12.25 -10.42
C GLU A 89 -0.77 10.97 -9.58
N PRO A 90 -0.46 9.80 -10.19
CA PRO A 90 -0.31 8.56 -9.45
C PRO A 90 0.88 8.64 -8.49
N LYS A 91 0.62 8.46 -7.20
CA LYS A 91 1.64 8.34 -6.15
C LYS A 91 2.13 6.90 -6.01
N MET A 92 1.21 5.94 -6.10
CA MET A 92 1.50 4.53 -5.87
C MET A 92 0.47 3.65 -6.57
N ILE A 93 0.92 2.50 -7.07
CA ILE A 93 0.04 1.49 -7.68
C ILE A 93 0.37 0.15 -7.03
N TRP A 94 -0.65 -0.50 -6.49
CA TRP A 94 -0.60 -1.90 -6.09
C TRP A 94 -1.34 -2.71 -7.14
N SER A 95 -0.62 -3.56 -7.85
CA SER A 95 -1.17 -4.43 -8.89
C SER A 95 -0.94 -5.90 -8.55
N ASP A 96 -1.65 -6.78 -9.25
CA ASP A 96 -1.47 -8.23 -9.17
C ASP A 96 -1.60 -8.75 -7.72
N ILE A 97 -2.49 -8.13 -6.96
CA ILE A 97 -2.74 -8.50 -5.56
C ILE A 97 -3.47 -9.84 -5.55
N VAL A 98 -2.91 -10.81 -4.83
CA VAL A 98 -3.50 -12.13 -4.63
C VAL A 98 -3.51 -12.43 -3.13
N PHE A 99 -4.67 -12.85 -2.64
CA PHE A 99 -4.87 -13.24 -1.25
C PHE A 99 -4.90 -14.77 -1.11
N ASP A 100 -4.72 -15.26 0.11
CA ASP A 100 -4.83 -16.67 0.47
C ASP A 100 -3.89 -17.60 -0.33
N VAL A 101 -2.70 -17.08 -0.68
CA VAL A 101 -1.64 -17.88 -1.32
C VAL A 101 -0.75 -18.51 -0.26
N GLU A 102 -0.37 -19.77 -0.46
CA GLU A 102 0.67 -20.40 0.33
C GLU A 102 2.01 -19.73 -0.02
N LEU A 103 2.65 -19.11 0.97
CA LEU A 103 3.94 -18.46 0.79
C LEU A 103 5.05 -19.49 0.99
N ASP A 104 5.91 -19.63 -0.02
CA ASP A 104 7.11 -20.45 0.09
C ASP A 104 8.09 -19.78 1.06
N GLU A 105 8.54 -20.52 2.08
CA GLU A 105 9.55 -20.05 3.05
C GLU A 105 10.83 -19.57 2.37
N SER A 106 11.14 -20.07 1.18
CA SER A 106 12.31 -19.64 0.39
C SER A 106 12.26 -18.15 0.05
N LEU A 107 11.08 -17.53 -0.04
CA LEU A 107 10.89 -16.10 -0.28
C LEU A 107 11.49 -15.21 0.82
N PHE A 108 11.67 -15.78 2.02
CA PHE A 108 12.20 -15.07 3.19
C PHE A 108 13.65 -15.44 3.51
N ARG A 109 14.27 -16.32 2.71
CA ARG A 109 15.66 -16.73 2.93
C ARG A 109 16.59 -15.74 2.24
N PHE A 110 17.39 -15.04 3.05
CA PHE A 110 18.43 -14.13 2.58
C PHE A 110 19.79 -14.83 2.44
N ASP A 111 19.80 -15.95 1.72
CA ASP A 111 21.02 -16.60 1.22
C ASP A 111 21.43 -15.90 -0.08
N LEU A 112 22.22 -14.84 0.02
CA LEU A 112 22.79 -14.16 -1.12
C LEU A 112 24.28 -14.50 -1.22
N ALA A 113 24.62 -15.52 -2.01
CA ALA A 113 26.00 -15.90 -2.27
C ALA A 113 26.84 -14.69 -2.74
N GLY A 114 27.95 -14.43 -2.04
CA GLY A 114 28.88 -13.33 -2.36
C GLY A 114 28.56 -11.98 -1.71
N TYR A 115 27.56 -11.92 -0.83
CA TYR A 115 27.22 -10.75 -0.02
C TYR A 115 27.46 -11.02 1.46
N GLU A 116 28.00 -10.04 2.18
CA GLU A 116 28.05 -10.05 3.65
C GLU A 116 26.79 -9.35 4.17
N VAL A 117 26.07 -10.00 5.09
CA VAL A 117 24.94 -9.41 5.79
C VAL A 117 25.48 -8.45 6.85
N GLU A 118 25.14 -7.17 6.74
CA GLU A 118 25.35 -6.20 7.81
C GLU A 118 24.05 -6.06 8.59
N GLU A 119 24.04 -6.51 9.86
CA GLU A 119 22.96 -6.20 10.78
C GLU A 119 23.04 -4.72 11.15
N VAL A 120 22.06 -3.95 10.69
CA VAL A 120 21.91 -2.55 11.09
C VAL A 120 21.05 -2.54 12.34
N ASP A 121 21.67 -2.21 13.48
CA ASP A 121 20.95 -1.99 14.73
C ASP A 121 19.94 -0.86 14.50
N SER A 122 18.68 -1.24 14.40
CA SER A 122 17.57 -0.33 14.19
C SER A 122 17.26 0.27 15.55
N GLY A 123 18.11 1.19 16.01
CA GLY A 123 18.07 1.73 17.36
C GLY A 123 16.63 1.99 17.80
N CYS A 124 16.20 1.31 18.86
CA CYS A 124 14.97 1.65 19.57
C CYS A 124 15.00 3.16 19.80
N VAL A 125 13.99 3.87 19.31
CA VAL A 125 13.81 5.29 19.63
C VAL A 125 13.27 5.33 21.06
N ASP A 126 14.16 5.14 22.03
CA ASP A 126 13.88 5.39 23.44
C ASP A 126 13.70 6.89 23.64
N GLY A 127 12.46 7.30 23.93
CA GLY A 127 12.14 8.52 24.68
C GLY A 127 12.20 9.84 23.90
N LEU A 128 11.03 10.30 23.43
CA LEU A 128 10.79 11.73 23.29
C LEU A 128 10.94 12.40 24.68
N PRO A 129 11.85 13.39 24.87
CA PRO A 129 11.82 14.20 26.06
C PRO A 129 10.55 15.08 26.03
N GLY A 130 9.79 15.03 27.12
CA GLY A 130 8.55 15.75 27.28
C GLY A 130 8.69 17.25 27.03
N ILE A 131 7.75 17.80 26.27
CA ILE A 131 7.49 19.23 26.23
C ILE A 131 6.71 19.55 27.51
N HIS A 132 7.34 20.21 28.47
CA HIS A 132 6.63 20.95 29.51
C HIS A 132 6.28 22.34 28.98
N ASN A 133 5.05 22.75 29.28
CA ASN A 133 4.38 24.01 28.91
C ASN A 133 5.26 25.26 28.94
#